data_AF-A0A7K2XNT9-F1
#
_entry.id   AF-A0A7K2XNT9-F1
#
_cell.length_a   1.000
_cell.length_b   1.000
_cell.length_c   1.000
_cell.angle_alpha   90.00
_cell.angle_beta   90.00
_cell.angle_gamma   90.00
#
_symmetry.space_group_name_H-M   'P 1'
#
loop_
_entity.id
_entity.type
_entity.pdbx_description
1 polymer ?
#
loop_
_entity_poly.entity_id
_entity_poly.type
_entity_poly.pdbx_seq_one_letter_code
_entity_poly.pdbx_strand_id
1 'polypeptide(L)'
;RQLFDTPTVAGLSAVLDHARGARSALRALTPRPERIPLSYAQQRLWFLQLLDGDSTAYNAPGALRLSGPLDREALRLALSDVVARHESLR
;
A
#
# COMPACT_ATOMS: atom_id res chain seq x y z
N ARG A 1 -6.93 -8.15 18.43
CA ARG A 1 -7.10 -9.27 19.39
C ARG A 1 -8.57 -9.47 19.74
N GLN A 2 -9.29 -8.42 20.17
CA GLN A 2 -10.73 -8.48 20.50
C GLN A 2 -11.60 -9.23 19.47
N LEU A 3 -11.40 -9.02 18.15
CA LEU A 3 -12.12 -9.76 17.11
C LEU A 3 -11.98 -11.30 17.23
N PHE A 4 -10.80 -11.78 17.64
CA PHE A 4 -10.52 -13.20 17.83
C PHE A 4 -10.90 -13.69 19.23
N ASP A 5 -10.81 -12.82 20.25
CA ASP A 5 -11.20 -13.14 21.62
C ASP A 5 -12.74 -13.20 21.78
N THR A 6 -13.49 -12.47 20.95
CA THR A 6 -14.96 -12.51 20.87
C THR A 6 -15.41 -12.76 19.42
N PRO A 7 -15.32 -14.02 18.92
CA PRO A 7 -15.50 -14.35 17.51
C PRO A 7 -16.98 -14.44 17.08
N THR A 8 -17.86 -13.70 17.74
CA THR A 8 -19.28 -13.60 17.39
C THR A 8 -19.70 -12.14 17.32
N VAL A 9 -20.68 -11.83 16.48
CA VAL A 9 -21.24 -10.47 16.37
C VAL A 9 -21.75 -9.99 17.73
N ALA A 10 -22.44 -10.84 18.48
CA ALA A 10 -22.95 -10.51 19.81
C ALA A 10 -21.82 -10.19 20.81
N GLY A 11 -20.76 -11.00 20.83
CA GLY A 11 -19.60 -10.78 21.71
C GLY A 11 -18.83 -9.50 21.34
N LEU A 12 -18.61 -9.27 20.05
CA LEU A 12 -17.95 -8.06 19.57
C LEU A 12 -18.80 -6.81 19.83
N SER A 13 -20.12 -6.87 19.67
CA SER A 13 -21.03 -5.75 19.96
C SER A 13 -20.91 -5.30 21.41
N ALA A 14 -20.95 -6.24 22.37
CA ALA A 14 -20.79 -5.93 23.79
C ALA A 14 -19.43 -5.27 24.10
N VAL A 15 -18.36 -5.69 23.41
CA VAL A 15 -17.03 -5.07 23.54
C VAL A 15 -17.04 -3.64 22.98
N LEU A 16 -17.70 -3.41 21.85
CA LEU A 16 -17.78 -2.11 21.18
C LEU A 16 -18.64 -1.11 21.97
N ASP A 17 -19.71 -1.55 22.64
CA ASP A 17 -20.57 -0.70 23.48
C ASP A 17 -19.79 -0.04 24.61
N HIS A 18 -18.71 -0.69 25.07
CA HIS A 18 -17.81 -0.18 26.11
C HIS A 18 -16.53 0.45 25.54
N ALA A 19 -16.30 0.39 24.23
CA ALA A 19 -15.12 0.97 23.61
C ALA A 19 -15.23 2.50 23.59
N ARG A 20 -14.25 3.18 24.20
CA ARG A 20 -14.15 4.65 24.14
C ARG A 20 -13.23 5.08 23.01
N GLY A 21 -13.80 5.79 22.03
CA GLY A 21 -13.06 6.41 20.94
C GLY A 21 -12.81 5.44 19.78
N ALA A 22 -13.55 5.65 18.69
CA ALA A 22 -13.18 5.09 17.40
C ALA A 22 -12.06 5.94 16.78
N ARG A 23 -11.19 5.32 15.98
CA ARG A 23 -10.29 6.08 15.12
C ARG A 23 -11.15 6.95 14.20
N SER A 24 -10.78 8.22 14.06
CA SER A 24 -11.43 9.10 13.09
C SER A 24 -11.39 8.47 11.70
N ALA A 25 -12.48 8.62 10.95
CA ALA A 25 -12.53 8.16 9.57
C ALA A 25 -11.38 8.76 8.78
N LEU A 26 -10.72 7.94 7.96
CA LEU A 26 -9.70 8.41 7.04
C LEU A 26 -10.36 9.36 6.03
N ARG A 27 -9.79 10.56 5.92
CA ARG A 27 -10.19 11.56 4.93
C ARG A 27 -8.95 11.97 4.15
N ALA A 28 -9.17 12.36 2.90
CA ALA A 28 -8.11 13.00 2.13
C ALA A 28 -7.66 14.28 2.85
N LEU A 29 -6.35 14.50 2.90
CA LEU A 29 -5.80 15.75 3.40
C LEU A 29 -6.03 16.85 2.36
N THR A 30 -6.77 17.90 2.76
CA THR A 30 -7.13 19.03 1.90
C THR A 30 -6.76 20.35 2.60
N PRO A 31 -5.96 21.24 1.96
CA PRO A 31 -5.32 21.05 0.66
C PRO A 31 -4.24 19.97 0.70
N ARG A 32 -3.98 19.34 -0.45
CA ARG A 32 -2.90 18.37 -0.59
C ARG A 32 -1.56 19.13 -0.47
N PRO A 33 -0.63 18.69 0.41
CA PRO A 33 0.67 19.34 0.51
C PRO A 33 1.50 19.06 -0.74
N GLU A 34 2.39 19.99 -1.09
CA GLU A 34 3.35 19.81 -2.18
C GLU A 34 4.30 18.64 -1.92
N ARG A 35 4.71 18.46 -0.65
CA ARG A 35 5.54 17.33 -0.19
C ARG A 35 4.79 16.48 0.80
N ILE A 36 4.60 15.21 0.47
CA ILE A 36 3.92 14.25 1.33
C ILE A 36 4.95 13.58 2.22
N PRO A 37 4.76 13.59 3.55
CA PRO A 37 5.69 12.92 4.44
C PRO A 37 5.71 11.42 4.16
N LEU A 38 6.91 10.85 4.11
CA LEU A 38 7.09 9.42 4.04
C LEU A 38 6.51 8.75 5.28
N SER A 39 5.87 7.59 5.09
CA SER A 39 5.60 6.68 6.20
C SER A 39 6.89 6.20 6.85
N TYR A 40 6.82 5.74 8.10
CA TYR A 40 7.99 5.18 8.80
C TYR A 40 8.66 4.04 8.02
N ALA A 41 7.89 3.20 7.33
CA ALA A 41 8.43 2.13 6.51
C ALA A 41 9.22 2.67 5.31
N GLN A 42 8.70 3.69 4.63
CA GLN A 42 9.40 4.36 3.52
C GLN A 42 10.68 5.07 3.97
N GLN A 43 10.65 5.76 5.12
CA GLN A 43 11.85 6.39 5.69
C GLN A 43 12.94 5.36 5.99
N ARG A 44 12.57 4.21 6.56
CA ARG A 44 13.50 3.11 6.82
C ARG A 44 14.13 2.58 5.54
N LEU A 45 13.32 2.31 4.51
CA LEU A 45 13.83 1.82 3.22
C LEU A 45 14.75 2.84 2.56
N TRP A 46 14.37 4.12 2.57
CA TRP A 46 15.22 5.21 2.06
C TRP A 46 16.56 5.27 2.78
N PHE A 47 16.56 5.18 4.12
CA PHE A 47 17.80 5.15 4.90
C PHE A 47 18.68 3.95 4.56
N LEU A 48 18.10 2.75 4.41
CA LEU A 48 18.85 1.54 4.05
C LEU A 48 19.48 1.66 2.67
N GLN A 49 18.77 2.24 1.69
CA GLN A 49 19.33 2.51 0.37
C GLN A 49 20.49 3.50 0.42
N LEU A 50 20.44 4.51 1.30
CA LEU A 50 21.56 5.45 1.47
C LEU A 50 22.78 4.81 2.14
N LEU A 51 22.56 3.85 3.03
CA LEU A 51 23.62 3.16 3.75
C LEU A 51 24.39 2.17 2.86
N ASP A 52 23.70 1.51 1.94
CA ASP A 52 24.25 0.52 1.01
C ASP A 52 23.64 0.70 -0.38
N GLY A 53 24.18 1.66 -1.13
CA GLY A 53 23.61 2.15 -2.40
C GLY A 53 23.54 1.14 -3.54
N ASP A 54 24.36 0.11 -3.51
CA ASP A 54 24.38 -0.96 -4.52
C ASP A 54 23.50 -2.15 -4.13
N SER A 55 22.86 -2.09 -2.96
CA SER A 55 22.04 -3.18 -2.44
C SER A 55 20.80 -3.41 -3.30
N THR A 56 20.57 -4.67 -3.68
CA THR A 56 19.34 -5.10 -4.34
C THR A 56 18.33 -5.72 -3.37
N ALA A 57 18.58 -5.66 -2.06
CA ALA A 57 17.82 -6.38 -1.03
C ALA A 57 16.32 -6.03 -1.01
N TYR A 58 15.95 -4.85 -1.51
CA TYR A 58 14.56 -4.39 -1.58
C TYR A 58 14.01 -4.28 -3.00
N ASN A 59 14.72 -4.83 -4.00
CA ASN A 59 14.15 -5.05 -5.32
C ASN A 59 13.12 -6.19 -5.23
N ALA A 60 11.95 -6.00 -5.84
CA ALA A 60 10.90 -7.02 -5.92
C ALA A 60 10.72 -7.49 -7.37
N PRO A 61 11.68 -8.25 -7.94
CA PRO A 61 11.57 -8.73 -9.31
C PRO A 61 10.44 -9.75 -9.43
N GLY A 62 9.66 -9.63 -10.50
CA GLY A 62 8.65 -10.61 -10.90
C GLY A 62 8.80 -10.94 -12.38
N ALA A 63 8.55 -12.19 -12.76
CA ALA A 63 8.55 -12.63 -14.15
C ALA A 63 7.27 -13.41 -14.45
N LEU A 64 6.68 -13.16 -15.61
CA LEU A 64 5.47 -13.83 -16.09
C LEU A 64 5.74 -14.44 -17.46
N ARG A 65 5.37 -15.70 -17.64
CA ARG A 65 5.35 -16.36 -18.96
C ARG A 65 3.95 -16.24 -19.54
N LEU A 66 3.85 -15.57 -20.68
CA LEU A 66 2.62 -15.47 -21.48
C LEU A 66 2.71 -16.44 -22.66
N SER A 67 1.64 -17.17 -22.90
CA SER A 67 1.52 -18.15 -23.99
C SER A 67 0.33 -17.81 -24.87
N GLY A 68 0.49 -17.89 -26.19
CA GLY A 68 -0.52 -17.52 -27.16
C GLY A 68 -0.25 -16.18 -27.85
N PRO A 69 -1.18 -15.70 -28.70
CA PRO A 69 -1.04 -14.40 -29.35
C PRO A 69 -1.03 -13.28 -28.31
N LEU A 70 -0.02 -12.41 -28.39
CA LEU A 70 0.15 -11.26 -27.51
C LEU A 70 0.11 -9.97 -28.34
N ASP A 71 -0.88 -9.13 -28.08
CA ASP A 71 -0.85 -7.74 -28.50
C ASP A 71 0.09 -6.95 -27.57
N ARG A 72 1.28 -6.66 -28.10
CA ARG A 72 2.33 -5.96 -27.34
C ARG A 72 2.00 -4.50 -27.09
N GLU A 73 1.27 -3.87 -28.01
CA GLU A 73 0.92 -2.46 -27.89
C GLU A 73 -0.16 -2.28 -26.84
N ALA A 74 -1.17 -3.16 -26.83
CA ALA A 74 -2.16 -3.20 -25.76
C ALA A 74 -1.52 -3.44 -24.38
N LEU A 75 -0.55 -4.35 -24.27
CA LEU A 75 0.19 -4.58 -23.02
C LEU A 75 0.96 -3.32 -22.58
N ARG A 76 1.66 -2.67 -23.50
CA ARG A 76 2.42 -1.43 -23.21
C ARG A 76 1.49 -0.32 -22.71
N LEU A 77 0.34 -0.14 -23.36
CA LEU A 77 -0.66 0.85 -22.95
C LEU A 77 -1.25 0.51 -21.58
N ALA A 78 -1.60 -0.74 -21.32
CA ALA A 78 -2.12 -1.17 -20.02
C ALA A 78 -1.13 -0.92 -18.87
N LEU A 79 0.16 -1.20 -19.07
CA LEU A 79 1.19 -0.89 -18.08
C LEU A 79 1.36 0.62 -17.87
N SER A 80 1.27 1.40 -18.95
CA SER A 80 1.32 2.87 -18.87
C SER A 80 0.14 3.42 -18.07
N ASP A 81 -1.06 2.86 -18.26
CA ASP A 81 -2.26 3.23 -17.51
C ASP A 81 -2.12 2.91 -16.02
N VAL A 82 -1.53 1.77 -15.66
CA VAL A 82 -1.24 1.42 -14.25
C VAL A 82 -0.30 2.46 -13.63
N VAL A 83 0.79 2.83 -14.32
CA VAL A 83 1.73 3.87 -13.84
C VAL A 83 1.03 5.22 -13.69
N ALA A 84 0.23 5.64 -14.69
CA ALA A 84 -0.49 6.90 -14.62
C ALA A 84 -1.48 6.94 -13.44
N ARG A 85 -2.22 5.85 -13.22
CA ARG A 85 -3.25 5.73 -12.18
C ARG A 85 -2.67 5.68 -10.76
N HIS A 86 -1.51 5.04 -10.58
CA HIS A 86 -0.92 4.82 -9.27
C HIS A 86 0.18 5.84 -8.98
N GLU A 87 -0.11 6.80 -8.12
CA GLU A 87 0.84 7.86 -7.75
C GLU A 87 2.15 7.34 -7.16
N SER A 88 2.16 6.20 -6.47
CA SER A 88 3.39 5.59 -5.95
C SER A 88 4.37 5.12 -7.05
N LEU A 89 3.94 5.09 -8.31
CA LEU A 89 4.76 4.71 -9.47
C LEU A 89 5.23 5.93 -10.27
N ARG A 90 4.95 7.16 -9.82
CA ARG A 90 5.32 8.43 -10.44
C ARG A 90 6.07 9.33 -9.46
#